data_AF-A0A6B0SE72-F1
#
_entry.id   AF-A0A6B0SE72-F1
#
_cell.length_a   1.000
_cell.length_b   1.000
_cell.length_c   1.000
_cell.angle_alpha   90.00
_cell.angle_beta   90.00
_cell.angle_gamma   90.00
#
_symmetry.space_group_name_H-M   'P 1'
#
loop_
_entity.id
_entity.type
_entity.pdbx_description
1 polymer ?
#
loop_
_entity_poly.entity_id
_entity_poly.type
_entity_poly.pdbx_seq_one_letter_code
_entity_poly.pdbx_strand_id
1 'polypeptide(L)' 'MTALDENTKTAAVLAACEHARQDRRAKEQALAHPDMTPELAEILSTSAIQLHYEITATVDTA' A
#
# COMPACT_ATOMS: atom_id res chain seq x y z
N MET A 1 19.60 -4.43 25.53
CA MET A 1 18.97 -3.27 24.85
C MET A 1 18.70 -3.67 23.40
N THR A 2 17.71 -4.54 23.18
CA THR A 2 17.43 -5.18 21.87
C THR A 2 15.93 -5.54 21.79
N ALA A 3 15.05 -4.55 21.96
CA ALA A 3 13.59 -4.70 21.85
C ALA A 3 12.98 -3.73 20.81
N LEU A 4 13.81 -3.13 19.95
CA LEU A 4 13.41 -2.09 19.00
C LEU A 4 13.07 -2.64 17.60
N ASP A 5 13.26 -3.93 17.33
CA ASP A 5 13.21 -4.43 15.95
C ASP A 5 11.92 -5.20 15.60
N GLU A 6 11.28 -5.86 16.57
CA GLU A 6 9.99 -6.54 16.34
C GLU A 6 8.80 -5.57 16.33
N ASN A 7 8.83 -4.56 17.20
CA ASN A 7 7.75 -3.57 17.31
C ASN A 7 7.69 -2.63 16.09
N THR A 8 8.86 -2.37 15.48
CA THR A 8 8.98 -1.52 14.29
C THR A 8 8.39 -2.18 13.03
N LYS A 9 8.52 -3.50 12.87
CA LYS A 9 7.92 -4.24 11.75
C LYS A 9 6.40 -4.22 11.80
N THR A 10 5.82 -4.49 12.97
CA THR A 10 4.38 -4.42 13.18
C THR A 10 3.85 -3.00 12.98
N ALA A 11 4.56 -1.99 13.49
CA ALA A 11 4.19 -0.58 13.29
C ALA A 11 4.24 -0.18 11.81
N ALA A 12 5.24 -0.64 11.05
CA ALA A 12 5.34 -0.38 9.62
C ALA A 12 4.18 -1.02 8.83
N VAL A 13 3.78 -2.24 9.17
CA VAL A 13 2.62 -2.92 8.56
C VAL A 13 1.33 -2.15 8.88
N LEU A 14 1.13 -1.76 10.14
CA LEU A 14 -0.05 -0.99 10.54
C LEU A 14 -0.11 0.38 9.83
N ALA A 15 1.02 1.07 9.72
CA ALA A 15 1.12 2.34 9.01
C ALA A 15 0.84 2.18 7.51
N ALA A 16 1.37 1.13 6.87
CA ALA A 16 1.11 0.83 5.47
C ALA A 16 -0.38 0.52 5.23
N CYS A 17 -1.00 -0.26 6.11
CA CYS A 17 -2.44 -0.52 6.04
C CYS A 17 -3.27 0.75 6.21
N GLU A 18 -2.90 1.64 7.12
CA GLU A 18 -3.62 2.88 7.33
C GLU A 18 -3.46 3.85 6.14
N HIS A 19 -2.25 3.97 5.61
CA HIS A 19 -2.00 4.71 4.38
C HIS A 19 -2.85 4.19 3.21
N ALA A 20 -2.92 2.87 3.02
CA ALA A 20 -3.74 2.27 1.97
C ALA A 20 -5.24 2.59 2.13
N ARG A 21 -5.76 2.68 3.36
CA ARG A 21 -7.14 3.10 3.62
C ARG A 21 -7.37 4.57 3.28
N GLN A 22 -6.43 5.44 3.63
CA GLN A 22 -6.50 6.87 3.35
C GLN A 22 -6.42 7.15 1.84
N ASP A 23 -5.49 6.49 1.15
CA ASP A 23 -5.33 6.56 -0.30
C ASP A 23 -6.61 6.13 -1.03
N ARG A 24 -7.24 5.02 -0.60
CA ARG A 24 -8.54 4.61 -1.14
C ARG A 24 -9.61 5.70 -1.02
N ARG A 25 -9.75 6.31 0.15
CA ARG A 25 -10.73 7.40 0.38
C ARG A 25 -10.43 8.63 -0.47
N ALA A 26 -9.15 9.00 -0.59
CA ALA A 26 -8.73 10.14 -1.42
C ALA A 26 -9.05 9.89 -2.90
N LYS A 27 -8.83 8.67 -3.39
CA LYS A 27 -9.19 8.27 -4.76
C LYS A 27 -10.70 8.31 -4.99
N GLU A 28 -11.51 7.83 -4.04
CA GLU A 28 -12.97 7.95 -4.08
C GLU A 28 -13.42 9.42 -4.18
N GLN A 29 -12.79 10.32 -3.41
CA GLN A 29 -13.06 11.76 -3.46
C GLN A 29 -12.61 12.41 -4.77
N ALA A 30 -11.46 12.01 -5.31
CA ALA A 30 -10.94 12.52 -6.58
C ALA A 30 -11.90 12.20 -7.74
N LEU A 31 -12.53 11.02 -7.73
CA LEU A 31 -13.54 10.65 -8.72
C LEU A 31 -14.79 11.55 -8.69
N ALA A 32 -15.10 12.15 -7.53
CA ALA A 32 -16.23 13.07 -7.36
C ALA A 32 -15.86 14.55 -7.59
N HIS A 33 -14.60 14.85 -7.93
CA HIS A 33 -14.16 16.23 -8.17
C HIS A 33 -14.86 16.81 -9.40
N PRO A 34 -15.31 18.09 -9.40
CA PRO A 34 -16.04 18.69 -10.51
C PRO A 34 -15.27 18.68 -11.85
N ASP A 35 -13.94 18.72 -11.79
CA ASP A 35 -13.08 18.66 -12.98
C ASP A 35 -12.75 17.23 -13.43
N MET A 36 -13.20 16.20 -12.71
CA MET A 36 -12.96 14.81 -13.07
C MET A 36 -13.92 14.38 -14.19
N THR A 37 -13.39 14.16 -15.39
CA THR A 37 -14.15 13.62 -16.52
C THR A 37 -13.99 12.10 -16.63
N PRO A 38 -14.93 11.38 -17.28
CA PRO A 38 -14.80 9.95 -17.49
C PRO A 38 -13.52 9.54 -18.24
N GLU A 39 -13.13 10.32 -19.25
CA GLU A 39 -11.91 10.09 -20.03
C GLU A 39 -10.65 10.33 -19.19
N LEU A 40 -10.64 11.38 -18.36
CA LEU A 40 -9.53 11.64 -17.46
C LEU A 40 -9.39 10.55 -16.38
N ALA A 41 -10.52 10.07 -15.85
CA ALA A 41 -10.53 8.97 -14.91
C ALA A 41 -9.97 7.68 -15.53
N GLU A 42 -10.26 7.41 -16.80
CA GLU A 42 -9.69 6.26 -17.53
C GLU A 42 -8.17 6.39 -17.72
N ILE A 43 -7.68 7.57 -18.14
CA ILE A 43 -6.24 7.84 -18.31
C ILE A 43 -5.47 7.71 -16.99
N LEU A 44 -6.05 8.21 -15.89
CA LEU A 44 -5.42 8.18 -14.57
C LEU A 44 -5.56 6.83 -13.86
N SER A 45 -6.42 5.94 -14.36
CA SER A 45 -6.62 4.62 -13.78
C SER A 45 -5.49 3.67 -14.16
N THR A 46 -4.92 2.98 -13.17
CA THR A 46 -4.00 1.88 -13.41
C THR A 46 -4.80 0.57 -13.51
N SER A 47 -5.05 0.11 -14.73
CA SER A 47 -5.90 -1.06 -15.01
C SER A 47 -5.24 -2.41 -14.67
N ALA A 48 -3.91 -2.46 -14.67
CA ALA A 48 -3.15 -3.65 -14.35
C ALA A 48 -1.94 -3.30 -13.48
N ILE A 49 -1.76 -4.06 -12.39
CA ILE A 49 -0.60 -3.98 -11.53
C ILE A 49 0.06 -5.35 -11.53
N GLN A 50 1.33 -5.42 -11.93
CA GLN A 50 2.15 -6.61 -11.73
C GLN A 50 2.86 -6.49 -10.38
N LEU A 51 2.57 -7.43 -9.48
CA LEU A 51 3.23 -7.54 -8.18
C LEU A 51 4.20 -8.71 -8.23
N HIS A 52 5.45 -8.46 -7.86
CA HIS A 52 6.44 -9.49 -7.60
C HIS A 52 6.76 -9.48 -6.11
N TYR A 53 6.63 -10.64 -5.45
CA TYR A 53 7.04 -10.79 -4.07
C TYR A 53 7.96 -12.01 -3.95
N GLU A 54 8.99 -11.87 -3.12
CA GLU A 54 9.97 -12.92 -2.84
C GLU A 54 10.01 -13.12 -1.33
N ILE A 55 10.02 -14.38 -0.89
CA ILE A 55 10.16 -14.76 0.51
C ILE A 55 11.44 -15.56 0.64
N THR A 56 12.44 -14.99 1.30
CA THR A 56 13.70 -15.66 1.63
C THR A 56 13.69 -16.06 3.10
N ALA A 57 13.90 -17.35 3.38
CA ALA A 57 14.02 -17.87 4.74
C ALA A 57 15.22 -18.82 4.84
N THR A 58 15.94 -18.74 5.95
CA THR A 58 17.09 -19.60 6.29
C THR A 58 16.82 -20.26 7.64
N VAL A 59 17.01 -21.58 7.73
CA VAL A 59 16.89 -22.35 8.97
C VAL A 59 18.29 -22.73 9.41
N ASP A 60 18.64 -22.39 10.64
CA ASP A 60 19.92 -22.76 11.26
C ASP A 60 19.66 -23.91 12.24
N THR A 61 20.30 -25.06 12.00
CA THR A 61 20.20 -26.24 12.87
C THR A 61 21.55 -26.51 13.50
N ALA A 62 21.66 -26.24 14.80
CA ALA A 62 22.76 -26.69 15.64
C ALA A 62 22.73 -28.21 15.87
#